data_AF-A0A9Q3L8N0-F1
#
_entry.id   AF-A0A9Q3L8N0-F1
#
_cell.length_a   1.000
_cell.length_b   1.000
_cell.length_c   1.000
_cell.angle_alpha   90.00
_cell.angle_beta   90.00
_cell.angle_gamma   90.00
#
_symmetry.space_group_name_H-M   'P 1'
#
loop_
_entity.id
_entity.type
_entity.pdbx_description
1 polymer ?
#
loop_
_entity_poly.entity_id
_entity_poly.type
_entity_poly.pdbx_seq_one_letter_code
_entity_poly.pdbx_strand_id
1 'polypeptide(L)'
;MAYQELDKLDNIVEFNENLQKYFCFSWKEIDNKLIINYNKNNDTDEKYLKRIKRRIKKFNQTNFYKKTSEKYIVVYGKKIFYKYISELKLISFSNYFDEIIICKNQKQVQKRINIFLSEKLIQLVSEIISNFNDKNLSEYNLVIKNNIKSFYGKINYLDKKLIFNLILIHYPIQVIKSVIFHEISHFYTKGHNHDKFFYAKLYELFPEYNKYNTELNQNKFI
;
A
#
# COMPACT_ATOMS: atom_id res chain seq x y z
N MET A 1 11.04 -18.15 -8.94
CA MET A 1 11.29 -18.00 -7.49
C MET A 1 10.05 -17.39 -6.89
N ALA A 2 9.29 -18.24 -6.20
CA ALA A 2 7.94 -17.97 -5.73
C ALA A 2 7.97 -17.12 -4.46
N TYR A 3 6.97 -16.26 -4.31
CA TYR A 3 6.73 -15.36 -3.19
C TYR A 3 6.37 -16.11 -1.88
N GLN A 4 7.21 -17.03 -1.40
CA GLN A 4 6.97 -17.87 -0.23
C GLN A 4 7.47 -17.27 1.11
N GLU A 5 8.16 -16.13 1.09
CA GLU A 5 8.62 -15.42 2.31
C GLU A 5 8.00 -14.02 2.46
N LEU A 6 6.89 -13.75 1.77
CA LEU A 6 6.04 -12.65 2.20
C LEU A 6 5.34 -13.14 3.46
N ASP A 7 5.53 -12.48 4.60
CA ASP A 7 4.51 -12.52 5.65
C ASP A 7 3.24 -11.94 5.02
N LYS A 8 2.43 -12.79 4.40
CA LYS A 8 1.00 -12.71 4.65
C LYS A 8 0.91 -12.69 6.16
N LEU A 9 0.22 -11.70 6.72
CA LEU A 9 -0.37 -11.90 8.03
C LEU A 9 -1.30 -13.10 7.85
N ASP A 10 -0.79 -14.31 8.05
CA ASP A 10 -1.58 -15.52 7.96
C ASP A 10 -2.70 -15.38 8.99
N ASN A 11 -3.90 -15.13 8.46
CA ASN A 11 -5.17 -14.91 9.16
C ASN A 11 -5.07 -13.99 10.39
N ILE A 12 -5.30 -12.70 10.16
CA ILE A 12 -5.53 -11.70 11.22
C ILE A 12 -6.76 -12.06 12.05
N VAL A 13 -7.70 -12.84 11.49
CA VAL A 13 -8.82 -13.42 12.22
C VAL A 13 -8.99 -14.90 11.87
N GLU A 14 -8.90 -15.78 12.86
CA GLU A 14 -9.24 -17.21 12.76
C GLU A 14 -10.65 -17.44 13.32
N PHE A 15 -11.48 -18.20 12.60
CA PHE A 15 -12.88 -18.41 12.95
C PHE A 15 -13.18 -19.91 13.13
N ASN A 16 -13.28 -20.35 14.37
CA ASN A 16 -13.25 -21.78 14.74
C ASN A 16 -14.58 -22.23 15.34
N GLU A 17 -15.06 -23.41 14.94
CA GLU A 17 -16.26 -24.00 15.53
C GLU A 17 -15.92 -24.68 16.87
N ASN A 18 -16.71 -24.40 17.91
CA ASN A 18 -16.63 -25.01 19.24
C ASN A 18 -17.96 -25.68 19.57
N LEU A 19 -17.92 -26.99 19.82
CA LEU A 19 -19.10 -27.84 20.02
C LEU A 19 -19.56 -27.93 21.48
N GLN A 20 -18.99 -27.16 22.41
CA GLN A 20 -19.40 -27.16 23.81
C GLN A 20 -20.86 -26.74 23.97
N LYS A 21 -21.65 -27.59 24.66
CA LYS A 21 -23.12 -27.52 24.74
C LYS A 21 -23.68 -26.17 25.21
N TYR A 22 -22.96 -25.42 26.05
CA TYR A 22 -23.38 -24.11 26.58
C TYR A 22 -22.54 -22.93 26.11
N PHE A 23 -21.76 -23.12 25.05
CA PHE A 23 -20.89 -22.10 24.50
C PHE A 23 -21.61 -21.37 23.35
N CYS A 24 -21.58 -20.04 23.30
CA CYS A 24 -22.10 -19.28 22.16
C CYS A 24 -20.96 -18.67 21.35
N PHE A 25 -20.17 -17.77 21.95
CA PHE A 25 -19.02 -17.12 21.31
C PHE A 25 -17.92 -16.80 22.32
N SER A 26 -16.67 -16.78 21.86
CA SER A 26 -15.54 -16.16 22.57
C SER A 26 -14.52 -15.63 21.58
N TRP A 27 -13.64 -14.74 22.05
CA TRP A 27 -12.50 -14.30 21.27
C TRP A 27 -11.25 -14.16 22.14
N LYS A 28 -10.08 -14.25 21.51
CA LYS A 28 -8.78 -13.96 22.12
C LYS A 28 -7.79 -13.46 21.08
N GLU A 29 -6.81 -12.69 21.52
CA GLU A 29 -5.72 -12.20 20.66
C GLU A 29 -4.41 -12.94 21.01
N ILE A 30 -3.74 -13.51 20.01
CA ILE A 30 -2.44 -14.20 20.15
C ILE A 30 -1.55 -13.80 18.97
N ASP A 31 -0.36 -13.27 19.24
CA ASP A 31 0.66 -12.94 18.22
C ASP A 31 0.11 -12.12 17.03
N ASN A 32 -0.77 -11.14 17.30
CA ASN A 32 -1.50 -10.31 16.33
C ASN A 32 -2.58 -11.04 15.51
N LYS A 33 -3.05 -12.21 15.97
CA LYS A 33 -4.21 -12.93 15.42
C LYS A 33 -5.39 -12.85 16.39
N LEU A 34 -6.56 -12.48 15.87
CA LEU A 34 -7.83 -12.54 16.59
C LEU A 34 -8.50 -13.90 16.36
N ILE A 35 -8.49 -14.76 17.35
CA ILE A 35 -9.17 -16.06 17.28
C ILE A 35 -10.58 -15.87 17.81
N ILE A 36 -11.58 -16.14 16.99
CA ILE A 36 -12.99 -16.12 17.35
C ILE A 36 -13.51 -17.56 17.32
N ASN A 37 -14.04 -18.03 18.44
CA ASN A 37 -14.69 -19.33 18.55
C ASN A 37 -16.21 -19.17 18.58
N TYR A 38 -16.95 -20.04 17.91
CA TYR A 38 -18.42 -20.00 17.87
C TYR A 38 -19.04 -21.39 17.96
N ASN A 39 -20.23 -21.52 18.55
CA ASN A 39 -21.04 -22.74 18.45
C ASN A 39 -22.24 -22.50 17.52
N LYS A 40 -22.28 -23.21 16.39
CA LYS A 40 -23.38 -23.09 15.43
C LYS A 40 -24.73 -23.58 15.98
N ASN A 41 -24.72 -24.53 16.92
CA ASN A 41 -25.94 -25.15 17.44
C ASN A 41 -26.66 -24.25 18.46
N ASN A 42 -25.95 -23.26 18.99
CA ASN A 42 -26.48 -22.30 19.97
C ASN A 42 -26.72 -20.91 19.37
N ASP A 43 -26.48 -20.73 18.07
CA ASP A 43 -26.85 -19.50 17.36
C ASP A 43 -28.27 -19.62 16.79
N THR A 44 -29.21 -18.90 17.39
CA THR A 44 -30.61 -18.88 16.97
C THR A 44 -30.85 -18.02 15.73
N ASP A 45 -29.87 -17.21 15.28
CA ASP A 45 -29.96 -16.34 14.10
C ASP A 45 -28.82 -16.61 13.10
N GLU A 46 -29.01 -17.63 12.27
CA GLU A 46 -28.10 -17.98 11.15
C GLU A 46 -27.64 -16.78 10.29
N LYS A 47 -28.43 -15.70 10.22
CA LYS A 47 -28.07 -14.50 9.43
C LYS A 47 -26.88 -13.78 10.05
N TYR A 48 -26.71 -13.81 11.37
CA TYR A 48 -25.61 -13.18 12.09
C TYR A 48 -24.28 -13.86 11.77
N LEU A 49 -24.19 -15.20 11.88
CA LEU A 49 -23.01 -15.97 11.48
C LEU A 49 -22.64 -15.78 10.00
N LYS A 50 -23.64 -15.78 9.09
CA LYS A 50 -23.39 -15.49 7.67
C LYS A 50 -22.82 -14.08 7.45
N ARG A 51 -23.28 -13.07 8.20
CA ARG A 51 -22.75 -11.69 8.14
C ARG A 51 -21.32 -11.60 8.68
N ILE A 52 -21.01 -12.25 9.80
CA ILE A 52 -19.66 -12.30 10.37
C ILE A 52 -18.71 -13.00 9.42
N LYS A 53 -19.05 -14.19 8.91
CA LYS A 53 -18.23 -14.93 7.94
C LYS A 53 -17.92 -14.09 6.69
N ARG A 54 -18.91 -13.34 6.17
CA ARG A 54 -18.68 -12.41 5.05
C ARG A 54 -17.73 -11.26 5.41
N ARG A 55 -17.87 -10.66 6.60
CA ARG A 55 -17.00 -9.58 7.07
C ARG A 55 -15.57 -10.08 7.32
N ILE A 56 -15.40 -11.23 7.95
CA ILE A 56 -14.09 -11.88 8.17
C ILE A 56 -13.46 -12.27 6.83
N LYS A 57 -14.23 -12.84 5.90
CA LYS A 57 -13.74 -13.15 4.55
C LYS A 57 -13.26 -11.88 3.83
N LYS A 58 -14.02 -10.79 3.89
CA LYS A 58 -13.62 -9.50 3.32
C LYS A 58 -12.37 -8.93 4.01
N PHE A 59 -12.28 -9.06 5.33
CA PHE A 59 -11.17 -8.58 6.16
C PHE A 59 -9.88 -9.39 5.96
N ASN A 60 -9.97 -10.71 5.78
CA ASN A 60 -8.82 -11.58 5.47
C ASN A 60 -8.42 -11.52 3.98
N GLN A 61 -9.33 -11.08 3.10
CA GLN A 61 -9.03 -10.81 1.68
C GLN A 61 -8.30 -9.48 1.47
N THR A 62 -8.52 -8.49 2.33
CA THR A 62 -7.65 -7.32 2.42
C THR A 62 -6.31 -7.78 3.00
N ASN A 63 -5.30 -7.96 2.14
CA ASN A 63 -3.93 -8.23 2.61
C ASN A 63 -3.45 -7.00 3.38
N PHE A 64 -3.50 -7.04 4.71
CA PHE A 64 -2.95 -5.96 5.50
C PHE A 64 -1.43 -6.11 5.54
N TYR A 65 -0.76 -5.40 4.63
CA TYR A 65 0.65 -5.13 4.83
C TYR A 65 0.77 -4.02 5.86
N LYS A 66 1.27 -4.33 7.04
CA LYS A 66 1.63 -3.29 8.01
C LYS A 66 2.68 -2.39 7.35
N LYS A 67 2.34 -1.13 7.06
CA LYS A 67 3.22 -0.16 6.36
C LYS A 67 4.61 -0.09 6.98
N THR A 68 4.61 -0.06 8.32
CA THR A 68 5.78 0.02 9.16
C THR A 68 5.58 -0.77 10.45
N SER A 69 6.64 -1.43 10.90
CA SER A 69 6.78 -1.95 12.26
C SER A 69 8.06 -1.39 12.87
N GLU A 70 8.35 -1.74 14.13
CA GLU A 70 9.62 -1.37 14.76
C GLU A 70 10.86 -1.98 14.09
N LYS A 71 10.67 -2.99 13.22
CA LYS A 71 11.76 -3.79 12.62
C LYS A 71 11.79 -3.76 11.08
N TYR A 72 10.69 -3.37 10.42
CA TYR A 72 10.62 -3.37 8.96
C TYR A 72 9.68 -2.30 8.41
N ILE A 73 9.92 -1.94 7.16
CA ILE A 73 9.04 -1.14 6.31
C ILE A 73 8.75 -1.88 5.01
N VAL A 74 7.65 -1.56 4.35
CA VAL A 74 7.34 -2.12 3.01
C VAL A 74 7.73 -1.11 1.94
N VAL A 75 8.51 -1.52 0.94
CA VAL A 75 8.88 -0.71 -0.21
C VAL A 75 8.72 -1.54 -1.48
N TYR A 76 8.00 -1.01 -2.46
CA TYR A 76 7.68 -1.68 -3.71
C TYR A 76 7.05 -3.08 -3.51
N GLY A 77 6.24 -3.22 -2.46
CA GLY A 77 5.61 -4.48 -2.07
C GLY A 77 6.54 -5.50 -1.38
N LYS A 78 7.78 -5.11 -1.07
CA LYS A 78 8.78 -5.96 -0.40
C LYS A 78 9.10 -5.46 1.00
N LYS A 79 9.33 -6.38 1.93
CA LYS A 79 9.81 -6.03 3.27
C LYS A 79 11.27 -5.62 3.22
N ILE A 80 11.56 -4.55 3.93
CA ILE A 80 12.89 -4.03 4.17
C ILE A 80 13.05 -3.94 5.67
N PHE A 81 13.88 -4.79 6.25
CA PHE A 81 14.19 -4.70 7.67
C PHE A 81 15.15 -3.55 7.91
N TYR A 82 14.97 -2.90 9.06
CA TYR A 82 15.82 -1.81 9.49
C TYR A 82 16.09 -1.90 10.98
N LYS A 83 17.22 -1.34 11.40
CA LYS A 83 17.58 -1.22 12.80
C LYS A 83 18.13 0.18 13.05
N TYR A 84 17.61 0.82 14.09
CA TYR A 84 18.25 2.01 14.64
C TYR A 84 19.37 1.59 15.59
N ILE A 85 20.58 2.11 15.36
CA ILE A 85 21.76 1.90 16.20
C ILE A 85 22.01 3.19 16.96
N SER A 86 21.63 3.22 18.24
CA SER A 86 21.64 4.40 19.10
C SER A 86 23.03 5.02 19.26
N GLU A 87 24.03 4.16 19.41
CA GLU A 87 25.43 4.51 19.65
C GLU A 87 26.01 5.28 18.45
N LEU A 88 25.58 4.90 17.25
CA LEU A 88 26.05 5.45 15.99
C LEU A 88 25.09 6.48 15.38
N LYS A 89 23.93 6.71 16.00
CA LYS A 89 22.89 7.65 15.52
C LYS A 89 22.52 7.40 14.04
N LEU A 90 22.30 6.13 13.69
CA LEU A 90 22.00 5.73 12.32
C LEU A 90 20.89 4.69 12.24
N ILE A 91 20.23 4.65 11.09
CA ILE A 91 19.31 3.60 10.67
C ILE A 91 20.03 2.80 9.59
N SER A 92 20.30 1.54 9.89
CA SER A 92 20.80 0.57 8.91
C SER A 92 19.61 -0.16 8.32
N PHE A 93 19.60 -0.33 7.00
CA PHE A 93 18.64 -1.18 6.30
C PHE A 93 19.35 -2.46 5.84
N SER A 94 18.68 -3.60 6.00
CA SER A 94 19.11 -4.83 5.35
C SER A 94 18.37 -4.97 4.02
N ASN A 95 18.89 -4.34 2.96
CA ASN A 95 18.28 -4.38 1.64
C ASN A 95 19.29 -4.08 0.51
N TYR A 96 18.79 -4.15 -0.73
CA TYR A 96 19.49 -3.91 -1.99
C TYR A 96 19.80 -2.43 -2.30
N PHE A 97 19.45 -1.50 -1.41
CA PHE A 97 19.80 -0.09 -1.62
C PHE A 97 21.20 0.22 -1.07
N ASP A 98 21.76 -0.62 -0.18
CA ASP A 98 23.05 -0.39 0.49
C ASP A 98 23.15 1.00 1.15
N GLU A 99 22.02 1.56 1.58
CA GLU A 99 21.91 2.91 2.11
C GLU A 99 21.84 2.93 3.65
N ILE A 100 22.47 3.94 4.25
CA ILE A 100 22.43 4.21 5.70
C ILE A 100 21.84 5.62 5.90
N ILE A 101 20.92 5.77 6.84
CA ILE A 101 20.33 7.08 7.17
C ILE A 101 20.83 7.57 8.52
N ILE A 102 21.35 8.79 8.57
CA ILE A 102 21.69 9.45 9.83
C ILE A 102 20.41 9.83 10.58
N CYS A 103 20.29 9.38 11.83
CA CYS A 103 19.16 9.64 12.71
C CYS A 103 19.64 9.96 14.12
N LYS A 104 19.44 11.20 14.59
CA LYS A 104 20.03 11.66 15.86
C LYS A 104 19.48 10.97 17.10
N ASN A 105 18.23 10.52 17.06
CA ASN A 105 17.55 9.85 18.17
C ASN A 105 16.35 9.03 17.69
N GLN A 106 15.92 8.07 18.51
CA GLN A 106 14.81 7.15 18.23
C GLN A 106 13.51 7.88 17.82
N LYS A 107 13.22 9.03 18.42
CA LYS A 107 12.00 9.81 18.12
C LYS A 107 11.95 10.31 16.68
N GLN A 108 13.11 10.44 16.01
CA GLN A 108 13.20 10.90 14.62
C GLN A 108 13.16 9.76 13.59
N VAL A 109 13.19 8.49 14.02
CA VAL A 109 13.31 7.32 13.12
C VAL A 109 12.18 7.32 12.09
N GLN A 110 10.93 7.44 12.52
CA GLN A 110 9.79 7.43 11.59
C GLN A 110 9.82 8.62 10.61
N LYS A 111 10.23 9.80 11.07
CA LYS A 111 10.38 10.98 10.20
C LYS A 111 11.44 10.74 9.13
N ARG A 112 12.59 10.16 9.52
CA ARG A 112 13.70 9.85 8.62
C ARG A 112 13.33 8.77 7.60
N ILE A 113 12.62 7.73 8.04
CA ILE A 113 12.05 6.71 7.16
C ILE A 113 11.09 7.33 6.15
N ASN A 114 10.18 8.22 6.56
CA ASN A 114 9.24 8.85 5.63
C ASN A 114 9.95 9.71 4.58
N ILE A 115 11.06 10.39 4.94
CA ILE A 115 11.89 11.14 3.99
C ILE A 115 12.50 10.19 2.96
N PHE A 116 13.15 9.11 3.43
CA PHE A 116 13.71 8.10 2.54
C PHE A 116 12.67 7.48 1.60
N LEU A 117 11.50 7.10 2.12
CA LEU A 117 10.40 6.56 1.32
C LEU A 117 9.92 7.57 0.26
N SER A 118 9.87 8.86 0.63
CA SER A 118 9.52 9.93 -0.30
C SER A 118 10.56 10.07 -1.40
N GLU A 119 11.85 10.03 -1.07
CA GLU A 119 12.95 10.09 -2.03
C GLU A 119 12.90 8.91 -3.02
N LYS A 120 12.65 7.69 -2.53
CA LYS A 120 12.49 6.51 -3.41
C LYS A 120 11.27 6.59 -4.30
N LEU A 121 10.16 7.16 -3.81
CA LEU A 121 8.99 7.36 -4.66
C LEU A 121 9.25 8.43 -5.73
N ILE A 122 9.89 9.55 -5.35
CA ILE A 122 10.31 10.60 -6.30
C ILE A 122 11.23 10.02 -7.37
N GLN A 123 12.26 9.27 -6.97
CA GLN A 123 13.22 8.67 -7.90
C GLN A 123 12.51 7.79 -8.94
N LEU A 124 11.61 6.90 -8.51
CA LEU A 124 10.84 6.04 -9.40
C LEU A 124 9.95 6.84 -10.37
N VAL A 125 9.24 7.85 -9.85
CA VAL A 125 8.34 8.69 -10.68
C VAL A 125 9.15 9.51 -11.69
N SER A 126 10.26 10.10 -11.25
CA SER A 126 11.17 10.87 -12.10
C SER A 126 11.73 10.03 -13.24
N GLU A 127 12.20 8.81 -12.94
CA GLU A 127 12.74 7.89 -13.95
C GLU A 127 11.68 7.53 -15.00
N ILE A 128 10.45 7.25 -14.56
CA ILE A 128 9.34 6.97 -15.49
C ILE A 128 9.03 8.17 -16.36
N ILE A 129 8.94 9.39 -15.79
CA ILE A 129 8.65 10.61 -16.55
C ILE A 129 9.78 10.92 -17.54
N SER A 130 11.05 10.77 -17.15
CA SER A 130 12.17 11.02 -18.05
C SER A 130 12.13 10.10 -19.27
N ASN A 131 11.65 8.87 -19.14
CA ASN A 131 11.55 7.92 -20.25
C ASN A 131 10.54 8.35 -21.33
N PHE A 132 9.64 9.29 -21.06
CA PHE A 132 8.75 9.87 -22.07
C PHE A 132 9.45 10.90 -22.96
N ASN A 133 10.60 11.44 -22.54
CA ASN A 133 11.31 12.50 -23.26
C ASN A 133 10.44 13.73 -23.61
N ASP A 134 9.40 14.00 -22.82
CA ASP A 134 8.48 15.12 -23.01
C ASP A 134 8.87 16.30 -22.09
N LYS A 135 9.31 17.40 -22.71
CA LYS A 135 9.74 18.61 -21.98
C LYS A 135 8.60 19.23 -21.17
N ASN A 136 7.38 19.25 -21.70
CA ASN A 136 6.24 19.86 -21.02
C ASN A 136 5.82 19.04 -19.79
N LEU A 137 5.91 17.71 -19.87
CA LEU A 137 5.67 16.83 -18.73
C LEU A 137 6.78 16.99 -17.68
N SER A 138 8.03 17.11 -18.12
CA SER A 138 9.20 17.26 -17.25
C SER A 138 9.23 18.59 -16.48
N GLU A 139 8.51 19.61 -16.94
CA GLU A 139 8.33 20.87 -16.21
C GLU A 139 7.43 20.75 -14.96
N TYR A 140 6.67 19.65 -14.82
CA TYR A 140 5.82 19.47 -13.66
C TYR A 140 6.64 19.07 -12.44
N ASN A 141 6.48 19.82 -11.35
CA ASN A 141 7.11 19.52 -10.07
C ASN A 141 6.50 18.26 -9.46
N LEU A 142 7.36 17.31 -9.07
CA LEU A 142 6.94 16.13 -8.32
C LEU A 142 6.80 16.45 -6.84
N VAL A 143 5.62 16.16 -6.31
CA VAL A 143 5.30 16.41 -4.90
C VAL A 143 4.77 15.13 -4.27
N ILE A 144 5.48 14.62 -3.27
CA ILE A 144 4.99 13.51 -2.45
C ILE A 144 4.37 14.06 -1.18
N LYS A 145 3.13 13.65 -0.91
CA LYS A 145 2.40 14.05 0.30
C LYS A 145 2.00 12.81 1.09
N ASN A 146 2.11 12.90 2.41
CA ASN A 146 1.66 11.84 3.31
C ASN A 146 0.23 12.12 3.83
N ASN A 147 -0.44 11.09 4.34
CA ASN A 147 -1.75 11.17 5.01
C ASN A 147 -2.90 11.72 4.15
N ILE A 148 -2.84 11.58 2.83
CA ILE A 148 -3.97 11.89 1.96
C ILE A 148 -4.95 10.71 1.96
N LYS A 149 -6.24 10.99 2.16
CA LYS A 149 -7.33 9.99 2.11
C LYS A 149 -8.12 10.00 0.80
N SER A 150 -8.06 11.09 0.04
CA SER A 150 -8.95 11.30 -1.12
C SER A 150 -8.38 10.79 -2.45
N PHE A 151 -7.06 10.64 -2.59
CA PHE A 151 -6.44 10.22 -3.83
C PHE A 151 -5.06 9.55 -3.63
N TYR A 152 -4.64 8.78 -4.63
CA TYR A 152 -3.31 8.20 -4.73
C TYR A 152 -2.36 9.04 -5.59
N GLY A 153 -2.87 9.59 -6.69
CA GLY A 153 -2.22 10.56 -7.55
C GLY A 153 -3.19 11.68 -7.89
N LYS A 154 -2.67 12.84 -8.26
CA LYS A 154 -3.41 13.87 -8.99
C LYS A 154 -2.46 14.80 -9.73
N ILE A 155 -2.94 15.40 -10.81
CA ILE A 155 -2.29 16.52 -11.48
C ILE A 155 -2.92 17.86 -11.06
N ASN A 156 -2.10 18.87 -10.79
CA ASN A 156 -2.50 20.27 -10.69
C ASN A 156 -1.91 21.04 -11.87
N TYR A 157 -2.77 21.40 -12.82
CA TYR A 157 -2.38 22.09 -14.04
C TYR A 157 -1.95 23.56 -13.81
N LEU A 158 -2.54 24.24 -12.82
CA LEU A 158 -2.26 25.65 -12.55
C LEU A 158 -0.85 25.82 -11.96
N ASP A 159 -0.52 24.98 -10.98
CA ASP A 159 0.77 25.02 -10.29
C ASP A 159 1.86 24.18 -10.99
N LYS A 160 1.53 23.50 -12.09
CA LYS A 160 2.36 22.45 -12.72
C LYS A 160 2.93 21.46 -11.70
N LYS A 161 2.05 20.75 -10.98
CA LYS A 161 2.45 19.74 -9.98
C LYS A 161 1.83 18.38 -10.27
N LEU A 162 2.65 17.33 -10.22
CA LEU A 162 2.19 15.96 -10.11
C LEU A 162 2.32 15.55 -8.65
N ILE A 163 1.18 15.26 -8.01
CA ILE A 163 1.10 15.03 -6.57
C ILE A 163 0.78 13.56 -6.34
N PHE A 164 1.69 12.85 -5.68
CA PHE A 164 1.50 11.45 -5.32
C PHE A 164 1.42 11.27 -3.80
N ASN A 165 0.63 10.31 -3.39
CA ASN A 165 0.49 9.93 -1.99
C ASN A 165 1.63 9.00 -1.60
N LEU A 166 2.33 9.30 -0.50
CA LEU A 166 3.45 8.51 0.01
C LEU A 166 3.05 7.04 0.23
N ILE A 167 1.78 6.77 0.53
CA ILE A 167 1.26 5.41 0.71
C ILE A 167 1.56 4.49 -0.48
N LEU A 168 1.72 5.05 -1.69
CA LEU A 168 2.03 4.29 -2.90
C LEU A 168 3.33 3.50 -2.78
N ILE A 169 4.33 4.02 -2.05
CA ILE A 169 5.64 3.36 -1.92
C ILE A 169 5.54 1.93 -1.35
N HIS A 170 4.46 1.62 -0.64
CA HIS A 170 4.23 0.32 -0.02
C HIS A 170 3.62 -0.72 -0.98
N TYR A 171 3.14 -0.32 -2.16
CA TYR A 171 2.53 -1.23 -3.13
C TYR A 171 3.58 -1.83 -4.08
N PRO A 172 3.30 -2.99 -4.72
CA PRO A 172 4.15 -3.49 -5.80
C PRO A 172 4.38 -2.46 -6.89
N ILE A 173 5.58 -2.47 -7.49
CA ILE A 173 6.00 -1.46 -8.47
C ILE A 173 4.99 -1.29 -9.63
N GLN A 174 4.34 -2.37 -10.06
CA GLN A 174 3.35 -2.33 -11.14
C GLN A 174 2.05 -1.60 -10.74
N VAL A 175 1.65 -1.73 -9.47
CA VAL A 175 0.52 -0.97 -8.91
C VAL A 175 0.88 0.51 -8.82
N ILE A 176 2.10 0.85 -8.39
CA ILE A 176 2.57 2.24 -8.38
C ILE A 176 2.56 2.82 -9.80
N LYS A 177 3.12 2.08 -10.77
CA LYS A 177 3.11 2.45 -12.20
C LYS A 177 1.70 2.72 -12.70
N SER A 178 0.72 1.88 -12.35
CA SER A 178 -0.67 2.09 -12.77
C SER A 178 -1.23 3.47 -12.37
N VAL A 179 -0.83 4.01 -11.22
CA VAL A 179 -1.21 5.37 -10.78
C VAL A 179 -0.39 6.44 -11.48
N ILE A 180 0.91 6.23 -11.68
CA ILE A 180 1.77 7.18 -12.42
C ILE A 180 1.26 7.36 -13.86
N PHE A 181 1.01 6.26 -14.57
CA PHE A 181 0.47 6.31 -15.94
C PHE A 181 -0.95 6.89 -16.00
N HIS A 182 -1.75 6.72 -14.94
CA HIS A 182 -3.05 7.40 -14.83
C HIS A 182 -2.90 8.93 -14.84
N GLU A 183 -1.99 9.48 -14.02
CA GLU A 183 -1.75 10.92 -13.97
C GLU A 183 -1.08 11.46 -15.24
N ILE A 184 -0.17 10.69 -15.85
CA ILE A 184 0.43 11.05 -17.14
C ILE A 184 -0.63 11.04 -18.26
N SER A 185 -1.60 10.13 -18.21
CA SER A 185 -2.70 10.13 -19.18
C SER A 185 -3.55 11.39 -19.05
N HIS A 186 -3.85 11.84 -17.82
CA HIS A 186 -4.52 13.13 -17.59
C HIS A 186 -3.75 14.31 -18.19
N PHE A 187 -2.42 14.30 -18.10
CA PHE A 187 -1.57 15.31 -18.74
C PHE A 187 -1.78 15.33 -20.26
N TYR A 188 -1.75 14.17 -20.93
CA TYR A 188 -1.89 14.08 -22.39
C TYR A 188 -3.32 14.30 -22.91
N THR A 189 -4.33 14.03 -22.09
CA THR A 189 -5.73 14.20 -22.46
C THR A 189 -6.38 15.32 -21.65
N LYS A 190 -5.67 16.43 -21.46
CA LYS A 190 -6.17 17.58 -20.70
C LYS A 190 -7.53 18.03 -21.24
N GLY A 191 -8.52 18.16 -20.37
CA GLY A 191 -9.91 18.49 -20.72
C GLY A 191 -10.83 17.28 -20.91
N HIS A 192 -10.28 16.07 -20.93
CA HIS A 192 -11.03 14.82 -20.95
C HIS A 192 -11.06 14.18 -19.55
N ASN A 193 -12.26 13.94 -19.03
CA ASN A 193 -12.46 13.33 -17.71
C ASN A 193 -12.79 11.83 -17.85
N HIS A 194 -11.80 10.95 -17.65
CA HIS A 194 -11.96 9.49 -17.68
C HIS A 194 -12.89 8.97 -18.80
N ASP A 195 -12.85 9.62 -19.97
CA ASP A 195 -13.68 9.28 -21.11
C ASP A 195 -12.96 8.31 -22.04
N LYS A 196 -13.53 8.06 -23.23
CA LYS A 196 -12.93 7.14 -24.20
C LYS A 196 -11.53 7.59 -24.65
N PHE A 197 -11.29 8.90 -24.77
CA PHE A 197 -9.98 9.43 -25.18
C PHE A 197 -8.95 9.24 -24.08
N PHE A 198 -9.30 9.54 -22.83
CA PHE A 198 -8.46 9.27 -21.66
C PHE A 198 -8.07 7.79 -21.59
N TYR A 199 -9.05 6.89 -21.64
CA TYR A 199 -8.77 5.45 -21.52
C TYR A 199 -7.99 4.90 -22.71
N ALA A 200 -8.22 5.41 -23.93
CA ALA A 200 -7.42 5.03 -25.09
C ALA A 200 -5.94 5.36 -24.86
N LYS A 201 -5.63 6.59 -24.41
CA LYS A 201 -4.25 6.98 -24.08
C LYS A 201 -3.70 6.17 -22.89
N LEU A 202 -4.49 5.92 -21.86
CA LEU A 202 -4.04 5.14 -20.71
C LEU A 202 -3.69 3.70 -21.08
N TYR A 203 -4.48 3.03 -21.92
CA TYR A 203 -4.18 1.68 -22.38
C TYR A 203 -3.05 1.62 -23.41
N GLU A 204 -2.85 2.69 -24.18
CA GLU A 204 -1.65 2.84 -25.02
C GLU A 204 -0.38 2.89 -24.16
N LEU A 205 -0.39 3.69 -23.09
CA LEU A 205 0.77 3.85 -22.20
C LEU A 205 0.98 2.66 -21.25
N PHE A 206 -0.10 2.05 -20.77
CA PHE A 206 -0.05 0.98 -19.78
C PHE A 206 -1.21 -0.03 -19.97
N PRO A 207 -1.06 -0.99 -20.90
CA PRO A 207 -2.11 -1.94 -21.27
C PRO A 207 -2.68 -2.76 -20.09
N GLU A 208 -1.84 -3.09 -19.11
CA GLU A 208 -2.24 -3.86 -17.93
C GLU A 208 -2.93 -3.01 -16.84
N TYR A 209 -3.29 -1.75 -17.10
CA TYR A 209 -3.87 -0.82 -16.11
C TYR A 209 -5.00 -1.44 -15.28
N ASN A 210 -5.96 -2.10 -15.91
CA ASN A 210 -7.15 -2.63 -15.22
C ASN A 210 -6.81 -3.67 -14.16
N LYS A 211 -5.82 -4.53 -14.42
CA LYS A 211 -5.34 -5.55 -13.48
C LYS A 211 -4.79 -4.90 -12.20
N TYR A 212 -3.90 -3.94 -12.36
CA TYR A 212 -3.22 -3.29 -11.23
C TYR A 212 -4.09 -2.25 -10.52
N ASN A 213 -4.99 -1.57 -11.23
CA ASN A 213 -6.01 -0.72 -10.61
C ASN A 213 -7.02 -1.55 -9.80
N THR A 214 -7.36 -2.76 -10.24
CA THR A 214 -8.19 -3.67 -9.44
C THR A 214 -7.46 -4.08 -8.17
N GLU A 215 -6.17 -4.43 -8.24
CA GLU A 215 -5.34 -4.72 -7.08
C GLU A 215 -5.26 -3.53 -6.10
N LEU A 216 -5.07 -2.31 -6.61
CA LEU A 216 -5.08 -1.07 -5.82
C LEU A 216 -6.42 -0.88 -5.10
N ASN A 217 -7.54 -1.15 -5.77
CA ASN A 217 -8.89 -0.98 -5.21
C ASN A 217 -9.31 -2.13 -4.26
N GLN A 218 -8.73 -3.32 -4.39
CA GLN A 218 -8.93 -4.41 -3.43
C GLN A 218 -8.15 -4.15 -2.14
N ASN A 219 -7.01 -3.49 -2.26
CA ASN A 219 -6.18 -3.05 -1.15
C ASN A 219 -6.41 -1.56 -0.81
N LYS A 220 -7.57 -1.01 -1.21
CA LYS A 220 -7.83 0.43 -1.09
C LYS A 220 -7.88 0.79 0.38
N PHE A 221 -6.96 1.65 0.77
CA PHE A 221 -6.79 2.14 2.14
C PHE A 221 -6.41 1.03 3.12
N ILE A 222 -5.11 0.91 3.34
CA ILE A 222 -4.62 0.64 4.69
C ILE A 222 -5.32 1.58 5.67
#